data_AF-A0A9D8XRI3-F1
#
_entry.id   AF-A0A9D8XRI3-F1
#
_cell.length_a   1.000
_cell.length_b   1.000
_cell.length_c   1.000
_cell.angle_alpha   90.00
_cell.angle_beta   90.00
_cell.angle_gamma   90.00
#
_symmetry.space_group_name_H-M   'P 1'
#
loop_
_entity.id
_entity.type
_entity.pdbx_description
1 polymer ?
#
loop_
_entity_poly.entity_id
_entity_poly.type
_entity_poly.pdbx_seq_one_letter_code
_entity_poly.pdbx_strand_id
1 'polypeptide(L)'
;METASDTNLQEKLARIEKLRTSESVVISGNEIEANSDIKIYRENAKKYGLSLRNIYRNKDRNCLIYLSKGSIKEVISHNISEEQLKSVAAIPQIIENAIYLQSIENEDKEKHPDVLYYEYYVCGLKINESEYTVKAVVANSTTGKRYYDHLLTCIEKGRLISLTTAISHHGNEINLPNSGVKDKRLLMILQEILGK
;
A
#
# COMPACT_ATOMS: atom_id res chain seq x y z
N MET A 1 11.43 34.22 2.11
CA MET A 1 12.47 33.21 1.87
C MET A 1 11.87 31.90 2.33
N GLU A 2 11.41 31.06 1.40
CA GLU A 2 10.79 29.77 1.71
C GLU A 2 11.87 28.80 2.17
N THR A 3 11.66 28.11 3.30
CA THR A 3 12.69 27.23 3.88
C THR A 3 12.65 25.84 3.25
N ALA A 4 13.76 25.09 3.29
CA ALA A 4 13.80 23.71 2.79
C ALA A 4 12.75 22.79 3.46
N SER A 5 12.29 23.13 4.67
CA SER A 5 11.19 22.44 5.36
C SER A 5 9.83 22.70 4.69
N ASP A 6 9.58 23.94 4.28
CA ASP A 6 8.33 24.34 3.61
C ASP A 6 8.23 23.67 2.23
N THR A 7 9.33 23.62 1.48
CA THR A 7 9.40 22.91 0.20
C THR A 7 9.13 21.41 0.34
N ASN A 8 9.68 20.76 1.38
CA ASN A 8 9.44 19.34 1.63
C ASN A 8 7.97 19.03 1.96
N LEU A 9 7.32 19.89 2.75
CA LEU A 9 5.90 19.73 3.09
C LEU A 9 5.01 19.91 1.86
N GLN A 10 5.27 20.91 1.03
CA GLN A 10 4.53 21.13 -0.22
C GLN A 10 4.63 19.92 -1.17
N GLU A 11 5.82 19.32 -1.31
CA GLU A 11 5.98 18.10 -2.10
C GLU A 11 5.16 16.93 -1.55
N LYS A 12 5.14 16.76 -0.21
CA LYS A 12 4.35 15.71 0.45
C LYS A 12 2.85 15.94 0.23
N LEU A 13 2.36 17.17 0.38
CA LEU A 13 0.96 17.53 0.12
C LEU A 13 0.58 17.36 -1.36
N ALA A 14 1.46 17.71 -2.29
CA ALA A 14 1.25 17.48 -3.72
C ALA A 14 1.11 15.98 -4.05
N ARG A 15 1.84 15.09 -3.36
CA ARG A 15 1.67 13.64 -3.48
C ARG A 15 0.31 13.18 -2.96
N ILE A 16 -0.20 13.77 -1.87
CA ILE A 16 -1.55 13.47 -1.37
C ILE A 16 -2.62 13.89 -2.38
N GLU A 17 -2.49 15.06 -2.99
CA GLU A 17 -3.45 15.49 -4.00
C GLU A 17 -3.36 14.60 -5.25
N LYS A 18 -2.15 14.24 -5.68
CA LYS A 18 -1.95 13.26 -6.76
C LYS A 18 -2.65 11.93 -6.45
N LEU A 19 -2.53 11.43 -5.22
CA LEU A 19 -3.24 10.22 -4.76
C LEU A 19 -4.76 10.42 -4.78
N ARG A 20 -5.27 11.57 -4.33
CA ARG A 20 -6.70 11.87 -4.33
C ARG A 20 -7.28 11.79 -5.74
N THR A 21 -6.58 12.35 -6.72
CA THR A 21 -7.02 12.42 -8.11
C THR A 21 -6.67 11.19 -8.95
N SER A 22 -5.85 10.26 -8.43
CA SER A 22 -5.43 9.09 -9.20
C SER A 22 -6.59 8.13 -9.42
N GLU A 23 -6.58 7.43 -10.55
CA GLU A 23 -7.53 6.34 -10.78
C GLU A 23 -7.28 5.19 -9.79
N SER A 24 -8.37 4.51 -9.40
CA SER A 24 -8.29 3.28 -8.62
C SER A 24 -7.95 2.11 -9.54
N VAL A 25 -7.11 1.20 -9.08
CA VAL A 25 -6.92 -0.12 -9.70
C VAL A 25 -8.25 -0.86 -9.65
N VAL A 26 -8.65 -1.54 -10.72
CA VAL A 26 -9.92 -2.27 -10.79
C VAL A 26 -9.66 -3.73 -11.13
N ILE A 27 -10.17 -4.63 -10.30
CA ILE A 27 -10.21 -6.07 -10.55
C ILE A 27 -11.63 -6.59 -10.34
N SER A 28 -11.98 -7.67 -11.03
CA SER A 28 -13.29 -8.31 -10.90
C SER A 28 -13.40 -9.12 -9.61
N GLY A 29 -12.29 -9.48 -8.97
CA GLY A 29 -12.29 -10.38 -7.81
C GLY A 29 -12.53 -11.86 -8.15
N ASN A 30 -12.55 -12.19 -9.45
CA ASN A 30 -12.74 -13.56 -9.97
C ASN A 30 -11.48 -14.07 -10.71
N GLU A 31 -10.39 -13.29 -10.72
CA GLU A 31 -9.13 -13.64 -11.36
C GLU A 31 -8.49 -14.89 -10.75
N ILE A 32 -8.74 -15.09 -9.45
CA ILE A 32 -8.23 -16.22 -8.68
C ILE A 32 -9.44 -17.08 -8.33
N GLU A 33 -9.35 -18.36 -8.69
CA GLU A 33 -10.36 -19.37 -8.37
C GLU A 33 -10.63 -19.41 -6.86
N ALA A 34 -11.83 -18.95 -6.47
CA ALA A 34 -12.28 -18.93 -5.08
C ALA A 34 -12.62 -20.34 -4.58
N ASN A 35 -12.49 -20.55 -3.27
CA ASN A 35 -12.88 -21.79 -2.63
C ASN A 35 -13.37 -21.52 -1.20
N SER A 36 -14.40 -22.27 -0.76
CA SER A 36 -14.93 -22.18 0.60
C SER A 36 -13.92 -22.64 1.66
N ASP A 37 -13.00 -23.55 1.30
CA ASP A 37 -11.84 -23.85 2.13
C ASP A 37 -10.76 -22.78 1.89
N ILE A 38 -10.56 -21.93 2.90
CA ILE A 38 -9.58 -20.85 2.87
C ILE A 38 -8.15 -21.32 2.62
N LYS A 39 -7.80 -22.57 2.99
CA LYS A 39 -6.47 -23.13 2.70
C LYS A 39 -6.30 -23.40 1.21
N ILE A 40 -7.34 -23.94 0.57
CA ILE A 40 -7.36 -24.17 -0.88
C ILE A 40 -7.32 -22.82 -1.61
N TYR A 41 -8.15 -21.86 -1.19
CA TYR A 41 -8.16 -20.54 -1.81
C TYR A 41 -6.80 -19.83 -1.67
N ARG A 42 -6.14 -19.97 -0.52
CA ARG A 42 -4.78 -19.46 -0.31
C ARG A 42 -3.77 -20.06 -1.28
N GLU A 43 -3.81 -21.38 -1.50
CA GLU A 43 -2.92 -22.03 -2.46
C GLU A 43 -3.24 -21.62 -3.91
N ASN A 44 -4.51 -21.39 -4.26
CA ASN A 44 -4.91 -20.84 -5.55
C ASN A 44 -4.32 -19.43 -5.76
N ALA A 45 -4.48 -18.55 -4.76
CA ALA A 45 -3.92 -17.19 -4.80
C ALA A 45 -2.39 -17.21 -4.90
N LYS A 46 -1.74 -18.13 -4.20
CA LYS A 46 -0.28 -18.32 -4.26
C LYS A 46 0.16 -18.80 -5.63
N LYS A 47 -0.52 -19.80 -6.21
CA LYS A 47 -0.22 -20.29 -7.56
C LYS A 47 -0.39 -19.17 -8.59
N TYR A 48 -1.45 -18.38 -8.48
CA TYR A 48 -1.68 -17.21 -9.33
C TYR A 48 -0.59 -16.16 -9.14
N GLY A 49 -0.32 -15.71 -7.90
CA GLY A 49 0.72 -14.71 -7.62
C GLY A 49 2.11 -15.12 -8.11
N LEU A 50 2.44 -16.42 -8.08
CA LEU A 50 3.71 -16.93 -8.61
C LEU A 50 3.85 -16.79 -10.13
N SER A 51 2.74 -16.76 -10.88
CA SER A 51 2.76 -16.49 -12.33
C SER A 51 2.96 -15.01 -12.64
N LEU A 52 2.61 -14.11 -11.71
CA LEU A 52 2.78 -12.66 -11.85
C LEU A 52 4.23 -12.18 -11.63
N ARG A 53 5.16 -13.05 -11.26
CA ARG A 53 6.55 -12.64 -10.98
C ARG A 53 7.18 -11.99 -12.21
N ASN A 54 7.56 -10.72 -12.07
CA ASN A 54 8.23 -9.96 -13.11
C ASN A 54 8.87 -8.71 -12.48
N ILE A 55 9.53 -7.91 -13.31
CA ILE A 55 9.92 -6.54 -12.99
C ILE A 55 8.85 -5.61 -13.58
N TYR A 56 8.25 -4.80 -12.71
CA TYR A 56 7.25 -3.80 -13.10
C TYR A 56 7.83 -2.40 -12.95
N ARG A 57 7.37 -1.46 -13.77
CA ARG A 57 7.76 -0.05 -13.67
C ARG A 57 6.68 0.74 -12.96
N ASN A 58 7.00 1.30 -11.80
CA ASN A 58 6.12 2.28 -11.16
C ASN A 58 6.14 3.59 -11.95
N LYS A 59 4.97 4.05 -12.40
CA LYS A 59 4.82 5.24 -13.25
C LYS A 59 5.05 6.54 -12.47
N ASP A 60 4.75 6.55 -11.17
CA ASP A 60 4.91 7.73 -10.32
C ASP A 60 6.39 8.09 -10.10
N ARG A 61 7.21 7.10 -9.75
CA ARG A 61 8.65 7.26 -9.45
C ARG A 61 9.56 6.90 -10.62
N ASN A 62 9.01 6.40 -11.72
CA ASN A 62 9.73 5.87 -12.88
C ASN A 62 10.83 4.85 -12.50
N CYS A 63 10.55 4.00 -11.50
CA CYS A 63 11.50 3.04 -10.96
C CYS A 63 11.06 1.59 -11.24
N LEU A 64 12.03 0.68 -11.34
CA LEU A 64 11.78 -0.74 -11.51
C LEU A 64 11.60 -1.39 -10.13
N ILE A 65 10.54 -2.17 -9.97
CA ILE A 65 10.23 -2.91 -8.74
C ILE A 65 10.07 -4.38 -9.10
N TYR A 66 10.86 -5.23 -8.46
CA TYR A 66 10.83 -6.68 -8.68
C TYR A 66 9.77 -7.35 -7.79
N LEU A 67 8.90 -8.13 -8.41
CA LEU A 67 7.94 -9.01 -7.72
C LEU A 67 8.51 -10.42 -7.62
N SER A 68 9.01 -10.78 -6.44
CA SER A 68 9.68 -12.07 -6.22
C SER A 68 8.75 -13.15 -5.67
N LYS A 69 9.20 -14.40 -5.68
CA LYS A 69 8.52 -15.50 -4.97
C LYS A 69 8.35 -15.21 -3.47
N GLY A 70 9.34 -14.55 -2.85
CA GLY A 70 9.28 -14.16 -1.44
C GLY A 70 8.20 -13.13 -1.18
N SER A 71 8.07 -12.12 -2.06
CA SER A 71 7.03 -11.10 -2.01
C SER A 71 5.62 -11.70 -2.00
N ILE A 72 5.37 -12.65 -2.90
CA ILE A 72 4.06 -13.32 -2.98
C ILE A 72 3.76 -14.11 -1.69
N LYS A 73 4.77 -14.79 -1.13
CA LYS A 73 4.61 -15.51 0.13
C LYS A 73 4.29 -14.57 1.28
N GLU A 74 4.97 -13.43 1.35
CA GLU A 74 4.78 -12.42 2.40
C GLU A 74 3.33 -11.92 2.40
N VAL A 75 2.85 -11.41 1.26
CA VAL A 75 1.48 -10.89 1.06
C VAL A 75 0.40 -11.89 1.46
N ILE A 76 0.63 -13.18 1.17
CA ILE A 76 -0.35 -14.25 1.41
C ILE A 76 -0.28 -14.77 2.87
N SER A 77 0.86 -14.59 3.53
CA SER A 77 1.06 -15.03 4.92
C SER A 77 0.40 -14.10 5.94
N HIS A 78 0.24 -12.83 5.61
CA HIS A 78 -0.37 -11.82 6.48
C HIS A 78 -1.89 -11.76 6.31
N ASN A 79 -2.62 -11.65 7.43
CA ASN A 79 -4.07 -11.33 7.50
C ASN A 79 -4.93 -11.98 6.40
N ILE A 80 -5.23 -13.27 6.56
CA ILE A 80 -6.00 -14.05 5.58
C ILE A 80 -7.48 -13.62 5.61
N SER A 81 -7.83 -12.65 4.77
CA SER A 81 -9.21 -12.41 4.32
C SER A 81 -9.35 -12.75 2.85
N GLU A 82 -10.57 -12.97 2.37
CA GLU A 82 -10.82 -13.23 0.96
C GLU A 82 -10.40 -12.06 0.07
N GLU A 83 -10.61 -10.83 0.54
CA GLU A 83 -10.24 -9.59 -0.15
C GLU A 83 -8.72 -9.49 -0.31
N GLN A 84 -7.98 -9.86 0.74
CA GLN A 84 -6.52 -9.93 0.69
C GLN A 84 -6.06 -10.96 -0.36
N LEU A 85 -6.70 -12.14 -0.43
CA LEU A 85 -6.39 -13.13 -1.45
C LEU A 85 -6.72 -12.63 -2.87
N LYS A 86 -7.89 -12.02 -3.08
CA LYS A 86 -8.30 -11.41 -4.36
C LYS A 86 -7.32 -10.33 -4.82
N SER A 87 -6.84 -9.50 -3.88
CA SER A 87 -5.92 -8.41 -4.17
C SER A 87 -4.56 -8.86 -4.73
N VAL A 88 -4.18 -10.15 -4.59
CA VAL A 88 -2.96 -10.68 -5.22
C VAL A 88 -2.98 -10.48 -6.73
N ALA A 89 -4.16 -10.58 -7.36
CA ALA A 89 -4.31 -10.34 -8.80
C ALA A 89 -4.02 -8.90 -9.21
N ALA A 90 -4.20 -7.94 -8.28
CA ALA A 90 -3.98 -6.53 -8.52
C ALA A 90 -2.50 -6.11 -8.37
N ILE A 91 -1.61 -6.96 -7.84
CA ILE A 91 -0.21 -6.58 -7.52
C ILE A 91 0.51 -5.88 -8.68
N PRO A 92 0.46 -6.37 -9.93
CA PRO A 92 1.07 -5.68 -11.07
C PRO A 92 0.61 -4.22 -11.20
N GLN A 93 -0.71 -4.01 -11.17
CA GLN A 93 -1.30 -2.68 -11.32
C GLN A 93 -1.08 -1.80 -10.09
N ILE A 94 -1.03 -2.38 -8.89
CA ILE A 94 -0.63 -1.69 -7.66
C ILE A 94 0.80 -1.17 -7.81
N ILE A 95 1.74 -2.02 -8.23
CA ILE A 95 3.14 -1.61 -8.44
C ILE A 95 3.23 -0.49 -9.48
N GLU A 96 2.52 -0.63 -10.61
CA GLU A 96 2.60 0.33 -11.70
C GLU A 96 1.98 1.70 -11.37
N ASN A 97 0.87 1.72 -10.63
CA ASN A 97 0.02 2.92 -10.52
C ASN A 97 0.02 3.56 -9.12
N ALA A 98 0.54 2.90 -8.09
CA ALA A 98 0.54 3.47 -6.75
C ALA A 98 1.45 4.70 -6.64
N ILE A 99 1.01 5.66 -5.84
CA ILE A 99 1.66 6.94 -5.60
C ILE A 99 2.59 6.81 -4.40
N TYR A 100 3.85 7.17 -4.57
CA TYR A 100 4.82 7.23 -3.49
C TYR A 100 4.42 8.32 -2.50
N LEU A 101 4.41 8.00 -1.20
CA LEU A 101 4.19 8.98 -0.14
C LEU A 101 5.52 9.35 0.53
N GLN A 102 6.18 8.38 1.15
CA GLN A 102 7.45 8.59 1.84
C GLN A 102 8.28 7.31 2.02
N SER A 103 9.52 7.51 2.43
CA SER A 103 10.45 6.45 2.85
C SER A 103 10.63 6.49 4.37
N ILE A 104 10.79 5.32 4.99
CA ILE A 104 11.15 5.19 6.39
C ILE A 104 12.29 4.19 6.51
N GLU A 105 13.30 4.51 7.33
CA GLU A 105 14.45 3.63 7.55
C GLU A 105 14.03 2.25 8.05
N ASN A 106 14.84 1.24 7.73
CA ASN A 106 14.62 -0.10 8.25
C ASN A 106 14.93 -0.14 9.76
N GLU A 107 13.86 -0.28 10.57
CA GLU A 107 13.91 -0.40 12.02
C GLU A 107 14.37 -1.81 12.48
N ASP A 108 14.27 -2.82 11.61
CA ASP A 108 14.60 -4.23 11.89
C ASP A 108 15.78 -4.72 11.03
N LYS A 109 16.97 -4.16 11.32
CA LYS A 109 18.21 -4.49 10.60
C LYS A 109 18.72 -5.90 10.91
N GLU A 110 18.31 -6.51 12.02
CA GLU A 110 18.70 -7.88 12.36
C GLU A 110 17.98 -8.89 11.47
N LYS A 111 16.68 -8.70 11.24
CA LYS A 111 15.87 -9.61 10.41
C LYS A 111 16.05 -9.36 8.91
N HIS A 112 16.27 -8.11 8.52
CA HIS A 112 16.37 -7.71 7.12
C HIS A 112 17.63 -6.84 6.87
N PRO A 113 18.85 -7.40 7.07
CA PRO A 113 20.09 -6.62 7.02
C PRO A 113 20.42 -6.04 5.65
N ASP A 114 19.86 -6.60 4.57
CA ASP A 114 20.04 -6.13 3.20
C ASP A 114 19.11 -4.94 2.85
N VAL A 115 18.06 -4.71 3.64
CA VAL A 115 17.08 -3.64 3.41
C VAL A 115 17.55 -2.35 4.08
N LEU A 116 17.75 -1.31 3.27
CA LEU A 116 18.20 0.00 3.73
C LEU A 116 17.02 0.82 4.29
N TYR A 117 15.91 0.85 3.55
CA TYR A 117 14.68 1.53 3.93
C TYR A 117 13.48 0.95 3.19
N TYR A 118 12.29 1.26 3.68
CA TYR A 118 11.03 0.93 3.06
C TYR A 118 10.40 2.18 2.43
N GLU A 119 9.90 2.04 1.22
CA GLU A 119 9.07 3.04 0.56
C GLU A 119 7.61 2.64 0.68
N TYR A 120 6.75 3.61 0.99
CA TYR A 120 5.31 3.42 1.13
C TYR A 120 4.60 4.07 -0.04
N TYR A 121 3.88 3.24 -0.77
CA TYR A 121 3.06 3.63 -1.91
C TYR A 121 1.59 3.40 -1.60
N VAL A 122 0.71 4.23 -2.16
CA VAL A 122 -0.73 4.12 -1.92
C VAL A 122 -1.49 4.23 -3.24
N CYS A 123 -2.54 3.42 -3.38
CA CYS A 123 -3.53 3.56 -4.46
C CYS A 123 -4.93 3.20 -3.97
N GLY A 124 -5.94 3.59 -4.75
CA GLY A 124 -7.27 3.02 -4.62
C GLY A 124 -7.33 1.66 -5.29
N LEU A 125 -8.14 0.75 -4.76
CA LEU A 125 -8.44 -0.55 -5.35
C LEU A 125 -9.95 -0.79 -5.29
N LYS A 126 -10.55 -1.17 -6.40
CA LYS A 126 -11.93 -1.62 -6.48
C LYS A 126 -11.95 -3.12 -6.79
N ILE A 127 -12.62 -3.87 -5.93
CA ILE A 127 -12.87 -5.31 -6.11
C ILE A 127 -14.39 -5.49 -6.10
N ASN A 128 -14.97 -5.89 -7.23
CA ASN A 128 -16.43 -5.85 -7.43
C ASN A 128 -16.98 -4.43 -7.18
N GLU A 129 -17.92 -4.29 -6.23
CA GLU A 129 -18.53 -3.02 -5.83
C GLU A 129 -17.83 -2.37 -4.63
N SER A 130 -16.90 -3.08 -3.98
CA SER A 130 -16.21 -2.62 -2.79
C SER A 130 -14.96 -1.82 -3.14
N GLU A 131 -14.76 -0.70 -2.44
CA GLU A 131 -13.61 0.18 -2.60
C GLU A 131 -12.67 0.11 -1.40
N TYR A 132 -11.39 0.09 -1.70
CA TYR A 132 -10.31 -0.04 -0.74
C TYR A 132 -9.23 1.00 -1.02
N THR A 133 -8.49 1.34 0.01
CA THR A 133 -7.18 1.98 -0.09
C THR A 133 -6.12 0.93 0.20
N VAL A 134 -5.19 0.76 -0.74
CA VAL A 134 -4.07 -0.18 -0.59
C VAL A 134 -2.83 0.60 -0.21
N LYS A 135 -2.21 0.22 0.91
CA LYS A 135 -0.83 0.59 1.21
C LYS A 135 0.09 -0.52 0.73
N ALA A 136 0.92 -0.24 -0.26
CA ALA A 136 1.98 -1.11 -0.73
C ALA A 136 3.34 -0.71 -0.13
N VAL A 137 4.13 -1.70 0.23
CA VAL A 137 5.46 -1.54 0.81
C VAL A 137 6.48 -2.06 -0.19
N VAL A 138 7.48 -1.25 -0.50
CA VAL A 138 8.61 -1.63 -1.35
C VAL A 138 9.87 -1.58 -0.50
N ALA A 139 10.54 -2.72 -0.35
CA ALA A 139 11.84 -2.79 0.28
C ALA A 139 12.90 -2.28 -0.70
N ASN A 140 13.65 -1.26 -0.31
CA ASN A 140 14.81 -0.81 -1.06
C ASN A 140 16.07 -1.43 -0.43
N SER A 141 16.60 -2.44 -1.09
CA SER A 141 17.78 -3.16 -0.64
C SER A 141 19.01 -2.79 -1.45
N THR A 142 20.17 -3.25 -1.01
CA THR A 142 21.45 -3.10 -1.75
C THR A 142 21.43 -3.75 -3.13
N THR A 143 20.49 -4.65 -3.39
CA THR A 143 20.34 -5.38 -4.67
C THR A 143 19.21 -4.86 -5.55
N GLY A 144 18.48 -3.82 -5.09
CA GLY A 144 17.41 -3.18 -5.84
C GLY A 144 16.09 -3.10 -5.08
N LYS A 145 15.04 -2.64 -5.77
CA LYS A 145 13.71 -2.48 -5.19
C LYS A 145 12.90 -3.75 -5.35
N ARG A 146 12.33 -4.24 -4.25
CA ARG A 146 11.47 -5.42 -4.22
C ARG A 146 10.12 -5.08 -3.61
N TYR A 147 9.04 -5.53 -4.25
CA TYR A 147 7.71 -5.49 -3.62
C TYR A 147 7.75 -6.31 -2.33
N TYR A 148 7.36 -5.74 -1.20
CA TYR A 148 7.50 -6.41 0.09
C TYR A 148 6.16 -6.99 0.54
N ASP A 149 5.17 -6.12 0.73
CA ASP A 149 3.86 -6.47 1.27
C ASP A 149 2.81 -5.44 0.83
N HIS A 150 1.53 -5.74 1.03
CA HIS A 150 0.48 -4.73 1.00
C HIS A 150 -0.69 -5.08 1.91
N LEU A 151 -1.41 -4.03 2.34
CA LEU A 151 -2.59 -4.18 3.18
C LEU A 151 -3.75 -3.34 2.63
N LEU A 152 -4.95 -3.92 2.71
CA LEU A 152 -6.20 -3.27 2.31
C LEU A 152 -6.86 -2.59 3.51
N THR A 153 -7.26 -1.34 3.31
CA THR A 153 -8.20 -0.63 4.18
C THR A 153 -9.52 -0.49 3.42
N CYS A 154 -10.63 -1.01 3.96
CA CYS A 154 -11.96 -0.96 3.33
C CYS A 154 -12.60 0.44 3.44
N ILE A 155 -11.90 1.44 2.91
CA ILE A 155 -12.31 2.84 2.81
C ILE A 155 -11.72 3.36 1.49
N GLU A 156 -12.53 4.02 0.67
CA GLU A 156 -12.07 4.73 -0.54
C GLU A 156 -11.01 5.79 -0.18
N LYS A 157 -9.98 5.94 -1.02
CA LYS A 157 -8.79 6.77 -0.75
C LYS A 157 -9.11 8.24 -0.45
N GLY A 158 -9.99 8.87 -1.22
CA GLY A 158 -10.43 10.24 -1.00
C GLY A 158 -11.13 10.40 0.35
N ARG A 159 -11.99 9.45 0.70
CA ARG A 159 -12.63 9.40 2.03
C ARG A 159 -11.61 9.20 3.15
N LEU A 160 -10.64 8.29 2.99
CA LEU A 160 -9.59 8.06 3.99
C LEU A 160 -8.74 9.33 4.23
N ILE A 161 -8.35 10.02 3.15
CA ILE A 161 -7.60 11.27 3.25
C ILE A 161 -8.44 12.32 3.98
N SER A 162 -9.70 12.52 3.60
CA SER A 162 -10.59 13.50 4.23
C SER A 162 -10.83 13.22 5.72
N LEU A 163 -11.03 11.96 6.10
CA LEU A 163 -11.12 11.55 7.51
C LEU A 163 -9.83 11.88 8.28
N THR A 164 -8.67 11.62 7.67
CA THR A 164 -7.38 11.88 8.30
C THR A 164 -7.13 13.38 8.47
N THR A 165 -7.43 14.20 7.46
CA THR A 165 -7.34 15.66 7.53
C THR A 165 -8.22 16.23 8.65
N ALA A 166 -9.47 15.75 8.76
CA ALA A 166 -10.38 16.20 9.81
C ALA A 166 -9.83 15.90 11.22
N ILE A 167 -9.22 14.73 11.42
CA ILE A 167 -8.59 14.35 12.69
C ILE A 167 -7.43 15.29 13.03
N SER A 168 -6.56 15.55 12.06
CA SER A 168 -5.38 16.38 12.22
C SER A 168 -5.70 17.82 12.66
N HIS A 169 -6.79 18.43 12.19
CA HIS A 169 -7.14 19.81 12.52
C HIS A 169 -7.74 20.01 13.93
N HIS A 170 -8.25 18.95 14.59
CA HIS A 170 -8.99 19.07 15.85
C HIS A 170 -8.13 18.94 17.13
N GLY A 171 -6.80 18.84 17.02
CA GLY A 171 -5.85 19.17 18.09
C GLY A 171 -5.87 18.36 19.40
N ASN A 172 -6.79 17.41 19.62
CA ASN A 172 -6.76 16.46 20.74
C ASN A 172 -7.73 15.30 20.49
N GLU A 173 -7.32 14.11 20.93
CA GLU A 173 -8.13 12.89 21.12
C GLU A 173 -9.45 12.81 20.33
N ILE A 174 -9.37 12.73 19.01
CA ILE A 174 -10.14 11.65 18.40
C ILE A 174 -9.40 10.39 18.83
N ASN A 175 -9.71 9.94 20.06
CA ASN A 175 -9.68 8.52 20.36
C ASN A 175 -10.29 7.91 19.10
N LEU A 176 -9.58 6.99 18.49
CA LEU A 176 -10.14 6.18 17.45
C LEU A 176 -10.72 4.94 18.15
N PRO A 177 -11.75 5.01 19.04
CA PRO A 177 -12.42 3.78 19.37
C PRO A 177 -13.22 3.47 18.10
N ASN A 178 -12.72 2.53 17.29
CA ASN A 178 -13.49 1.87 16.24
C ASN A 178 -13.59 2.53 14.84
N SER A 179 -12.58 3.22 14.29
CA SER A 179 -12.65 3.58 12.85
C SER A 179 -12.62 2.39 11.89
N GLY A 180 -12.34 1.18 12.40
CA GLY A 180 -12.19 -0.03 11.58
C GLY A 180 -10.93 -0.04 10.69
N VAL A 181 -10.13 1.05 10.69
CA VAL A 181 -8.88 1.13 9.91
C VAL A 181 -7.81 0.29 10.61
N LYS A 182 -7.57 -0.91 10.09
CA LYS A 182 -6.56 -1.84 10.62
C LYS A 182 -5.13 -1.40 10.31
N ASP A 183 -4.91 -0.61 9.26
CA ASP A 183 -3.57 -0.18 8.85
C ASP A 183 -3.08 1.04 9.62
N LYS A 184 -2.53 0.79 10.81
CA LYS A 184 -1.96 1.84 11.68
C LYS A 184 -0.82 2.61 11.00
N ARG A 185 0.02 1.94 10.21
CA ARG A 185 1.17 2.59 9.54
C ARG A 185 0.71 3.53 8.45
N LEU A 186 -0.30 3.16 7.65
CA LEU A 186 -0.89 4.06 6.66
C LEU A 186 -1.46 5.32 7.35
N LEU A 187 -2.22 5.13 8.44
CA LEU A 187 -2.82 6.25 9.17
C LEU A 187 -1.75 7.20 9.72
N MET A 188 -0.68 6.67 10.33
CA MET A 188 0.43 7.48 10.83
C MET A 188 1.10 8.30 9.72
N ILE A 189 1.37 7.70 8.56
CA ILE A 189 1.97 8.38 7.41
C ILE A 189 1.07 9.53 6.93
N LEU A 190 -0.23 9.26 6.78
CA LEU A 190 -1.18 10.28 6.34
C LEU A 190 -1.32 11.41 7.37
N GLN A 191 -1.37 11.10 8.67
CA GLN A 191 -1.44 12.10 9.74
C GLN A 191 -0.17 12.96 9.81
N GLU A 192 1.01 12.37 9.63
CA GLU A 192 2.28 13.11 9.60
C GLU A 192 2.32 14.13 8.46
N ILE A 193 1.76 13.77 7.30
CA ILE A 193 1.72 14.64 6.12
C ILE A 193 0.63 15.70 6.24
N LEU A 194 -0.55 15.33 6.75
CA LEU A 194 -1.76 16.18 6.77
C LEU A 194 -1.95 16.98 8.05
N GLY A 195 -1.24 16.65 9.12
CA GLY A 195 -1.36 17.29 10.44
C GLY A 195 -0.33 18.36 10.75
N LYS A 196 0.34 18.88 9.73
CA LYS A 196 1.29 19.98 9.85
C LYS A 196 0.88 21.13 8.96
#